data_AF-A0A3D4NTH7-F1
#
_entry.id   AF-A0A3D4NTH7-F1
#
_cell.length_a   1.000
_cell.length_b   1.000
_cell.length_c   1.000
_cell.angle_alpha   90.00
_cell.angle_beta   90.00
_cell.angle_gamma   90.00
#
_symmetry.space_group_name_H-M   'P 1'
#
loop_
_entity.id
_entity.type
_entity.pdbx_description
1 polymer ?
#
loop_
_entity_poly.entity_id
_entity_poly.type
_entity_poly.pdbx_seq_one_letter_code
_entity_poly.pdbx_strand_id
1 'polypeptide(L)' 'SPGLRIARVNYDQHQRLIDCDLEFWRHDAIHVGVDVV' A
#
# COMPACT_ATOMS: atom_id res chain seq x y z
N SER A 1 -10.45 0.06 -18.24
CA SER A 1 -10.84 0.40 -16.86
C SER A 1 -9.71 1.16 -16.19
N PRO A 2 -9.98 2.13 -15.30
CA PRO A 2 -8.94 2.81 -14.54
C PRO A 2 -8.25 1.82 -13.59
N GLY A 3 -6.92 1.92 -13.45
CA GLY A 3 -6.13 1.14 -12.51
C GLY A 3 -6.08 1.77 -11.11
N LEU A 4 -5.62 1.00 -10.13
CA LEU A 4 -5.35 1.47 -8.77
C LEU A 4 -3.88 1.90 -8.67
N ARG A 5 -3.64 3.07 -8.08
CA ARG A 5 -2.31 3.56 -7.73
C ARG A 5 -2.16 3.53 -6.22
N ILE A 6 -1.25 2.69 -5.72
CA ILE A 6 -0.97 2.55 -4.28
C ILE A 6 0.39 3.16 -3.99
N ALA A 7 0.44 4.08 -3.03
CA ALA A 7 1.67 4.57 -2.44
C ALA A 7 1.78 3.97 -1.03
N ARG A 8 2.89 3.28 -0.74
CA ARG A 8 3.16 2.64 0.55
C ARG A 8 4.41 3.25 1.16
N VAL A 9 4.37 3.49 2.47
CA VAL A 9 5.51 3.92 3.26
C VAL A 9 5.56 3.05 4.51
N ASN A 10 6.62 2.27 4.66
CA ASN A 10 6.78 1.38 5.79
C ASN A 10 7.82 1.94 6.76
N TYR A 11 7.47 1.96 8.04
CA TYR A 11 8.37 2.34 9.12
C TYR A 11 8.59 1.16 10.06
N ASP A 12 9.76 1.11 10.69
CA ASP A 12 10.00 0.20 11.80
C ASP A 12 9.35 0.71 13.11
N GLN A 13 9.45 -0.12 14.16
CA GLN A 13 8.94 0.21 15.50
C GLN A 13 9.57 1.45 16.15
N HIS A 14 10.68 1.95 15.60
CA HIS A 14 11.39 3.14 16.06
C HIS A 14 11.14 4.34 15.13
N GLN A 15 10.10 4.28 14.30
CA GLN A 15 9.75 5.31 13.30
C GLN A 15 10.83 5.57 12.25
N ARG A 16 11.74 4.61 12.03
CA ARG A 16 12.74 4.71 10.96
C ARG A 16 12.14 4.17 9.68
N LEU A 17 12.37 4.89 8.58
CA LEU A 17 11.90 4.48 7.26
C LEU A 17 12.57 3.17 6.86
N ILE A 18 11.76 2.18 6.50
CA ILE A 18 12.21 0.92 5.91
C ILE A 18 12.22 1.06 4.38
N ASP A 19 11.08 1.42 3.80
CA ASP A 19 10.92 1.58 2.36
C ASP A 19 9.75 2.51 1.97
N CYS A 20 9.76 2.90 0.69
CA CYS A 20 8.69 3.63 0.00
C CYS A 20 8.47 3.00 -1.37
N ASP A 21 7.24 2.60 -1.66
CA ASP A 21 6.88 1.98 -2.95
C ASP A 21 5.73 2.70 -3.63
N LEU A 22 5.74 2.64 -4.97
CA LEU A 22 4.66 3.09 -5.84
C LEU A 22 4.25 1.95 -6.77
N GLU A 23 3.05 1.42 -6.56
CA GLU A 23 2.52 0.28 -7.29
C GLU A 23 1.31 0.67 -8.15
N PHE A 24 1.22 0.07 -9.34
CA PHE A 24 0.10 0.22 -10.26
C PHE A 24 -0.53 -1.14 -10.48
N TRP A 25 -1.77 -1.27 -10.07
CA TRP A 25 -2.51 -2.52 -10.13
C TRP A 25 -3.73 -2.38 -11.03
N ARG A 26 -4.09 -3.48 -11.68
CA ARG A 26 -5.41 -3.57 -12.29
C ARG A 26 -6.46 -3.54 -11.18
N HIS A 27 -7.60 -2.91 -11.48
CA HIS A 27 -8.74 -2.76 -10.55
C HIS A 27 -9.27 -4.08 -9.94
N ASP A 28 -8.99 -5.22 -10.56
CA ASP A 28 -9.45 -6.55 -10.17
C ASP A 28 -8.33 -7.47 -9.67
N ALA A 29 -7.11 -6.97 -9.56
CA ALA A 29 -5.95 -7.77 -9.14
C ALA A 29 -5.74 -7.80 -7.62
N ILE A 30 -6.41 -6.91 -6.86
CA ILE A 30 -6.22 -6.79 -5.42
C ILE A 30 -7.53 -6.43 -4.70
N HIS A 31 -7.62 -6.86 -3.45
CA HIS A 31 -8.64 -6.47 -2.49
C HIS A 31 -7.98 -5.80 -1.27
N VAL A 32 -8.50 -4.67 -0.83
CA VAL A 32 -7.98 -3.92 0.32
C VAL A 32 -8.99 -4.00 1.47
N GLY A 33 -8.57 -4.54 2.61
CA GLY A 33 -9.35 -4.59 3.85
C GLY A 33 -8.61 -3.90 4.99
N VAL A 34 -9.36 -3.35 5.95
CA VAL A 34 -8.81 -2.74 7.16
C VAL A 34 -9.58 -3.30 8.35
N ASP A 35 -8.85 -3.98 9.23
CA ASP A 35 -9.37 -4.38 10.54
C ASP A 35 -9.05 -3.27 11.55
N VAL A 36 -10.09 -2.66 12.12
CA VAL A 36 -9.95 -1.63 13.16
C VAL A 36 -10.21 -2.32 14.50
N VAL A 37 -9.19 -2.35 15.36
CA VAL A 37 -9.26 -2.83 16.75
C VAL A 37 -9.54 -1.69 17.72
#